data_AF-W7KK15-F1
#
_entry.id   AF-W7KK15-F1
#
_cell.length_a   1.000
_cell.length_b   1.000
_cell.length_c   1.000
_cell.angle_alpha   90.00
_cell.angle_beta   90.00
_cell.angle_gamma   90.00
#
_symmetry.space_group_name_H-M   'P 1'
#
loop_
_entity.id
_entity.type
_entity.pdbx_description
1 polymer ?
#
loop_
_entity_poly.entity_id
_entity_poly.type
_entity_poly.pdbx_seq_one_letter_code
_entity_poly.pdbx_strand_id
1 'polypeptide(L)'
;METRKKVKELVEKERERFREMLPEDRKKVFDKIKVEAILDTPLNLAVTCDPTRFGPVVLGRTTMPELCQYSTVLAIENLWLSATAEGIGIGWVSFFRKEDVKEILGIPKHVELVAYLTMGYVAEFRDKPELEEKG
;
A
#
# COMPACT_ATOMS: atom_id res chain seq x y z
N MET A 1 -13.21 -12.58 -0.59
CA MET A 1 -12.21 -13.05 0.40
C MET A 1 -10.98 -13.69 -0.25
N GLU A 2 -11.14 -14.50 -1.30
CA GLU A 2 -10.02 -15.21 -1.96
C GLU A 2 -8.90 -14.28 -2.46
N THR A 3 -9.23 -13.18 -3.14
CA THR A 3 -8.24 -12.20 -3.65
C THR A 3 -7.34 -11.62 -2.55
N ARG A 4 -7.94 -11.21 -1.42
CA ARG A 4 -7.19 -10.65 -0.28
C ARG A 4 -6.24 -11.67 0.34
N LYS A 5 -6.61 -12.96 0.36
CA LYS A 5 -5.71 -14.03 0.82
C LYS A 5 -4.50 -14.18 -0.09
N LYS A 6 -4.71 -14.19 -1.41
CA LYS A 6 -3.60 -14.24 -2.39
C LYS A 6 -2.63 -13.06 -2.23
N VAL A 7 -3.14 -11.84 -2.01
CA VAL A 7 -2.27 -10.68 -1.74
C VAL A 7 -1.53 -10.82 -0.41
N LYS A 8 -2.19 -11.33 0.65
CA LYS A 8 -1.53 -11.59 1.93
C LYS A 8 -0.40 -12.61 1.82
N GLU A 9 -0.58 -13.67 1.03
CA GLU A 9 0.47 -14.67 0.77
C GLU A 9 1.72 -14.04 0.12
N LEU A 10 1.53 -13.10 -0.82
CA LEU A 10 2.65 -12.33 -1.38
C LEU A 10 3.37 -11.51 -0.30
N VAL A 11 2.60 -10.90 0.61
CA VAL A 11 3.16 -10.11 1.71
C VAL A 11 3.95 -10.95 2.70
N GLU A 12 3.44 -12.12 3.04
CA GLU A 12 4.13 -13.06 3.93
C GLU A 12 5.46 -13.52 3.32
N LYS A 13 5.46 -13.84 2.02
CA LYS A 13 6.67 -14.24 1.31
C LYS A 13 7.75 -13.14 1.29
N GLU A 14 7.39 -11.90 0.96
CA GLU A 14 8.37 -10.80 0.96
C GLU A 14 8.78 -10.39 2.39
N ARG A 15 7.88 -10.54 3.38
CA ARG A 15 8.22 -10.34 4.80
C ARG A 15 9.28 -11.34 5.27
N GLU A 16 9.14 -12.62 4.92
CA GLU A 16 10.14 -13.65 5.23
C GLU A 16 11.47 -13.34 4.56
N ARG A 17 11.44 -12.99 3.28
CA ARG A 17 12.65 -12.61 2.54
C ARG A 17 13.38 -11.43 3.19
N PHE A 18 12.66 -10.37 3.57
CA PHE A 18 13.26 -9.24 4.27
C PHE A 18 13.81 -9.65 5.63
N ARG A 19 13.09 -10.49 6.38
CA ARG A 19 13.54 -11.01 7.67
C ARG A 19 14.87 -11.77 7.55
N GLU A 20 15.06 -12.56 6.50
CA GLU A 20 16.30 -13.29 6.26
C GLU A 20 17.50 -12.38 5.98
N MET A 21 17.27 -11.18 5.45
CA MET A 21 18.30 -10.17 5.19
C MET A 21 18.75 -9.43 6.46
N LEU A 22 18.01 -9.56 7.57
CA LEU A 22 18.32 -8.86 8.82
C LEU A 22 19.38 -9.62 9.65
N PRO A 23 20.24 -8.90 10.39
CA PRO A 23 21.03 -9.46 11.48
C PRO A 23 20.15 -10.13 12.55
N GLU A 24 20.69 -11.14 13.25
CA GLU A 24 19.92 -12.00 14.17
C GLU A 24 19.28 -11.24 15.34
N ASP A 25 19.95 -10.21 15.85
CA ASP A 25 19.44 -9.31 16.88
C ASP A 25 18.24 -8.48 16.40
N ARG A 26 18.23 -8.10 15.11
CA ARG A 26 17.15 -7.32 14.48
C ARG A 26 15.95 -8.19 14.08
N LYS A 27 16.15 -9.48 13.80
CA LYS A 27 15.05 -10.42 13.47
C LYS A 27 14.00 -10.49 14.59
N LYS A 28 14.44 -10.60 15.84
CA LYS A 28 13.53 -10.70 17.01
C LYS A 28 12.66 -9.47 17.19
N VAL A 29 13.16 -8.29 16.85
CA VAL A 29 12.39 -7.03 16.88
C VAL A 29 11.42 -7.01 15.71
N PHE A 30 11.91 -7.30 14.50
CA PHE A 30 11.10 -7.32 13.28
C PHE A 30 9.92 -8.31 13.36
N ASP A 31 10.10 -9.44 14.03
CA ASP A 31 9.04 -10.44 14.21
C ASP A 31 7.81 -9.90 14.94
N LYS A 32 7.97 -8.84 15.74
CA LYS A 32 6.87 -8.17 16.49
C LYS A 32 6.21 -7.04 15.70
N ILE A 33 6.79 -6.66 14.56
CA ILE A 33 6.29 -5.58 13.70
C ILE A 33 5.26 -6.16 12.75
N LYS A 34 4.05 -5.59 12.81
CA LYS A 34 2.99 -5.88 11.87
C LYS A 34 3.21 -5.05 10.61
N VAL A 35 3.27 -5.70 9.45
CA VAL A 35 3.57 -5.06 8.15
C VAL A 35 2.33 -4.86 7.26
N GLU A 36 1.19 -5.42 7.66
CA GLU A 36 -0.05 -5.41 6.88
C GLU A 36 -1.28 -5.61 7.77
N ALA A 37 -2.44 -5.21 7.27
CA ALA A 37 -3.75 -5.46 7.89
C ALA A 37 -4.79 -5.91 6.83
N ILE A 38 -4.33 -6.63 5.80
CA ILE A 38 -5.08 -7.05 4.61
C ILE A 38 -6.31 -7.85 4.99
N LEU A 39 -6.23 -8.77 5.96
CA LEU A 39 -7.37 -9.57 6.41
C LEU A 39 -8.10 -8.97 7.62
N ASP A 40 -7.44 -8.11 8.38
CA ASP A 40 -8.00 -7.52 9.60
C ASP A 40 -8.93 -6.34 9.32
N THR A 41 -8.75 -5.69 8.17
CA THR A 41 -9.56 -4.53 7.76
C THR A 41 -10.79 -4.94 6.95
N PRO A 42 -11.92 -4.23 7.03
CA PRO A 42 -13.09 -4.52 6.20
C PRO A 42 -12.82 -4.22 4.71
N LEU A 43 -12.03 -3.19 4.41
CA LEU A 43 -11.81 -2.70 3.04
C LEU A 43 -10.33 -2.72 2.67
N ASN A 44 -10.04 -3.09 1.43
CA ASN A 44 -8.73 -2.97 0.80
C ASN A 44 -8.91 -2.20 -0.51
N LEU A 45 -8.00 -1.28 -0.82
CA LEU A 45 -8.07 -0.41 -2.00
C LEU A 45 -6.76 -0.47 -2.78
N ALA A 46 -6.82 -0.96 -4.02
CA ALA A 46 -5.73 -0.84 -4.98
C ALA A 46 -5.89 0.47 -5.76
N VAL A 47 -4.90 1.35 -5.67
CA VAL A 47 -4.89 2.65 -6.34
C VAL A 47 -3.94 2.60 -7.52
N THR A 48 -4.44 2.95 -8.70
CA THR A 48 -3.71 2.83 -9.96
C THR A 48 -3.61 4.15 -10.72
N CYS A 49 -2.52 4.36 -11.46
CA CYS A 49 -2.36 5.44 -12.44
C CYS A 49 -2.22 4.83 -13.83
N ASP A 50 -3.06 5.26 -14.77
CA ASP A 50 -2.93 4.92 -16.18
C ASP A 50 -2.27 6.11 -16.92
N PRO A 51 -0.97 6.02 -17.24
CA PRO A 51 -0.26 7.08 -17.94
C PRO A 51 -0.75 7.25 -19.39
N THR A 52 -1.41 6.24 -19.97
CA THR A 52 -1.89 6.25 -21.36
C THR A 52 -3.29 6.86 -21.51
N ARG A 53 -4.02 7.01 -20.40
CA ARG A 53 -5.35 7.60 -20.38
C ARG A 53 -5.32 8.99 -21.01
N PHE A 54 -6.31 9.32 -21.83
CA PHE A 54 -6.44 10.60 -22.57
C PHE A 54 -5.42 10.83 -23.70
N GLY A 55 -4.70 9.79 -24.13
CA GLY A 55 -3.85 9.83 -25.33
C GLY A 55 -2.45 10.41 -25.09
N PRO A 56 -1.60 10.48 -26.14
CA PRO A 56 -0.18 10.78 -26.01
C PRO A 56 0.14 12.25 -25.74
N VAL A 57 -0.80 13.16 -26.03
CA VAL A 57 -0.59 14.61 -25.89
C VAL A 57 -1.52 15.14 -24.82
N VAL A 58 -1.04 15.15 -23.58
CA VAL A 58 -1.80 15.66 -22.44
C VAL A 58 -0.98 16.77 -21.79
N LEU A 59 -1.62 17.93 -21.63
CA LEU A 59 -1.02 19.11 -21.02
C LEU A 59 -0.35 18.75 -19.68
N GLY A 60 0.88 19.19 -19.50
CA GLY A 60 1.70 18.89 -18.33
C GLY A 60 2.35 17.50 -18.33
N ARG A 61 1.65 16.45 -18.77
CA ARG A 61 2.19 15.08 -18.81
C ARG A 61 3.17 14.83 -19.95
N THR A 62 3.07 15.57 -21.05
CA THR A 62 4.05 15.49 -22.16
C THR A 62 5.45 15.95 -21.73
N THR A 63 5.53 16.93 -20.83
CA THR A 63 6.80 17.49 -20.32
C THR A 63 7.23 16.88 -18.98
N MET A 64 6.29 16.40 -18.17
CA MET A 64 6.54 15.77 -16.87
C MET A 64 5.64 14.52 -16.71
N PRO A 65 6.07 13.36 -17.23
CA PRO A 65 5.28 12.12 -17.20
C PRO A 65 4.85 11.67 -15.80
N GLU A 66 5.68 11.97 -14.79
CA GLU A 66 5.47 11.64 -13.37
C GLU A 66 4.25 12.35 -12.78
N LEU A 67 3.74 13.41 -13.43
CA LEU A 67 2.58 14.17 -12.95
C LEU A 67 1.34 13.28 -12.72
N CYS A 68 1.16 12.20 -13.50
CA CYS A 68 0.08 11.24 -13.23
C CYS A 68 0.26 10.54 -11.88
N GLN A 69 1.47 10.08 -11.59
CA GLN A 69 1.77 9.40 -10.32
C GLN A 69 1.71 10.36 -9.14
N TYR A 70 2.26 11.56 -9.28
CA TYR A 70 2.18 12.59 -8.23
C TYR A 70 0.74 12.98 -7.92
N SER A 71 -0.08 13.21 -8.95
CA SER A 71 -1.51 13.50 -8.75
C SER A 71 -2.21 12.35 -8.03
N THR A 72 -1.84 11.11 -8.33
CA THR A 72 -2.40 9.93 -7.66
C THR A 72 -1.98 9.85 -6.19
N VAL A 73 -0.72 10.15 -5.87
CA VAL A 73 -0.23 10.20 -4.48
C VAL A 73 -0.91 11.31 -3.68
N LEU A 74 -1.09 12.50 -4.27
CA LEU A 74 -1.84 13.59 -3.64
C LEU A 74 -3.31 13.21 -3.41
N ALA A 75 -3.93 12.46 -4.32
CA ALA A 75 -5.29 11.96 -4.12
C ALA A 75 -5.36 10.94 -2.96
N ILE A 76 -4.34 10.07 -2.81
CA ILE A 76 -4.23 9.14 -1.68
C ILE A 76 -4.10 9.91 -0.37
N GLU A 77 -3.30 10.97 -0.33
CA GLU A 77 -3.12 11.80 0.87
C GLU A 77 -4.44 12.50 1.27
N ASN A 78 -5.15 13.11 0.31
CA ASN A 78 -6.47 13.72 0.56
C ASN A 78 -7.49 12.70 1.10
N LEU A 79 -7.51 11.48 0.52
CA LEU A 79 -8.33 10.38 1.00
C LEU A 79 -7.95 10.02 2.45
N TRP A 80 -6.66 9.98 2.77
CA TRP A 80 -6.17 9.62 4.10
C TRP A 80 -6.53 10.66 5.15
N LEU A 81 -6.35 11.95 4.85
CA LEU A 81 -6.78 13.04 5.74
C LEU A 81 -8.29 12.99 6.00
N SER A 82 -9.09 12.79 4.95
CA SER A 82 -10.56 12.71 5.06
C SER A 82 -10.98 11.48 5.89
N ALA A 83 -10.41 10.31 5.60
CA ALA A 83 -10.66 9.09 6.36
C ALA A 83 -10.32 9.25 7.84
N THR A 84 -9.19 9.89 8.14
CA THR A 84 -8.73 10.12 9.53
C THR A 84 -9.72 11.01 10.28
N ALA A 85 -10.20 12.08 9.64
CA ALA A 85 -11.23 12.97 10.21
C ALA A 85 -12.55 12.23 10.50
N GLU A 86 -12.84 11.15 9.80
CA GLU A 86 -14.01 10.29 9.98
C GLU A 86 -13.77 9.07 10.88
N GLY A 87 -12.61 8.98 11.54
CA GLY A 87 -12.30 7.85 12.43
C GLY A 87 -11.90 6.55 11.72
N ILE A 88 -11.50 6.65 10.45
CA ILE A 88 -11.06 5.54 9.61
C ILE A 88 -9.53 5.56 9.52
N GLY A 89 -8.90 4.48 9.97
CA GLY A 89 -7.47 4.26 9.78
C GLY A 89 -7.19 3.74 8.37
N ILE A 90 -6.14 4.25 7.75
CA ILE A 90 -5.58 3.73 6.50
C ILE A 90 -4.16 3.20 6.80
N GLY A 91 -3.82 2.05 6.22
CA GLY A 91 -2.47 1.50 6.21
C GLY A 91 -1.99 1.28 4.79
N TRP A 92 -0.75 1.68 4.51
CA TRP A 92 -0.10 1.40 3.22
C TRP A 92 0.66 0.09 3.30
N VAL A 93 0.32 -0.88 2.45
CA VAL A 93 1.05 -2.15 2.36
C VAL A 93 2.04 -2.08 1.20
N SER A 94 3.31 -2.33 1.48
CA SER A 94 4.41 -2.21 0.50
C SER A 94 5.36 -3.42 0.46
N PHE A 95 5.08 -4.46 1.25
CA PHE A 95 5.84 -5.70 1.27
C PHE A 95 5.39 -6.65 0.15
N PHE A 96 5.47 -6.25 -1.12
CA PHE A 96 5.19 -7.12 -2.26
C PHE A 96 5.83 -6.55 -3.53
N ARG A 97 5.93 -7.36 -4.58
CA ARG A 97 6.21 -6.86 -5.93
C ARG A 97 4.91 -6.41 -6.59
N LYS A 98 4.92 -5.22 -7.19
CA LYS A 98 3.70 -4.61 -7.76
C LYS A 98 3.09 -5.48 -8.85
N GLU A 99 3.93 -6.14 -9.64
CA GLU A 99 3.56 -7.00 -10.76
C GLU A 99 2.73 -8.20 -10.31
N ASP A 100 3.10 -8.82 -9.19
CA ASP A 100 2.39 -9.98 -8.64
C ASP A 100 0.97 -9.58 -8.17
N VAL A 101 0.85 -8.39 -7.55
CA VAL A 101 -0.46 -7.85 -7.16
C VAL A 101 -1.28 -7.45 -8.40
N LYS A 102 -0.65 -6.86 -9.42
CA LYS A 102 -1.31 -6.54 -10.69
C LYS A 102 -1.89 -7.79 -11.35
N GLU A 103 -1.16 -8.91 -11.34
CA GLU A 103 -1.62 -10.18 -11.87
C GLU A 103 -2.85 -10.70 -11.11
N ILE A 104 -2.80 -10.73 -9.78
CA ILE A 104 -3.94 -11.16 -8.93
C ILE A 104 -5.19 -10.32 -9.20
N LEU A 105 -5.02 -9.01 -9.40
CA LEU A 105 -6.12 -8.06 -9.58
C LEU A 105 -6.56 -7.89 -11.05
N GLY A 106 -5.87 -8.54 -12.00
CA GLY A 106 -6.14 -8.37 -13.43
C GLY A 106 -5.85 -6.95 -13.94
N ILE A 107 -4.92 -6.23 -13.31
CA ILE A 107 -4.55 -4.87 -13.71
C ILE A 107 -3.71 -4.94 -15.00
N PRO A 108 -4.08 -4.19 -16.06
CA PRO A 108 -3.33 -4.19 -17.31
C PRO A 108 -1.86 -3.79 -17.13
N LYS A 109 -0.97 -4.33 -17.98
CA LYS A 109 0.48 -4.07 -17.89
C LYS A 109 0.85 -2.59 -17.92
N HIS A 110 0.15 -1.80 -18.75
CA HIS A 110 0.39 -0.36 -18.92
C HIS A 110 -0.13 0.50 -17.77
N VAL A 111 -0.95 -0.06 -16.87
CA VAL A 111 -1.49 0.63 -15.71
C VAL A 111 -0.59 0.39 -14.51
N GLU A 112 -0.15 1.47 -13.87
CA GLU A 112 0.73 1.41 -12.71
C GLU A 112 -0.07 1.19 -11.43
N LEU A 113 0.36 0.23 -10.61
CA LEU A 113 -0.10 0.12 -9.23
C LEU A 113 0.69 1.11 -8.37
N VAL A 114 0.00 2.14 -7.89
CA VAL A 114 0.60 3.19 -7.06
C VAL A 114 0.59 2.77 -5.59
N ALA A 115 -0.55 2.31 -5.08
CA ALA A 115 -0.69 1.90 -3.69
C ALA A 115 -1.62 0.70 -3.52
N TYR A 116 -1.40 -0.08 -2.47
CA TYR A 116 -2.37 -1.04 -1.94
C TYR A 116 -2.64 -0.66 -0.49
N LEU A 117 -3.86 -0.21 -0.21
CA LEU A 117 -4.25 0.37 1.07
C LEU A 117 -5.20 -0.56 1.81
N THR A 118 -5.07 -0.62 3.13
CA THR A 118 -5.99 -1.31 4.04
C THR A 118 -6.74 -0.28 4.86
N MET A 119 -8.07 -0.39 4.96
CA MET A 119 -8.91 0.65 5.55
C MET A 119 -9.97 0.07 6.48
N GLY A 120 -10.13 0.66 7.66
CA GLY A 120 -11.13 0.26 8.64
C GLY A 120 -11.28 1.25 9.79
N TYR A 121 -12.38 1.14 10.52
CA TYR A 121 -12.56 1.91 11.75
C TYR A 121 -11.50 1.53 12.78
N VAL A 122 -10.91 2.54 13.40
CA VAL A 122 -9.97 2.34 14.51
C VAL A 122 -10.70 2.54 15.83
N ALA A 123 -10.34 1.73 16.83
CA ALA A 123 -10.85 1.91 18.19
C ALA A 123 -10.24 3.16 18.84
N GLU A 124 -8.96 3.42 18.56
CA GLU A 124 -8.21 4.57 19.03
C GLU A 124 -7.09 4.90 18.03
N PHE A 125 -6.78 6.18 17.86
CA PHE A 125 -5.52 6.61 17.26
C PHE A 125 -4.53 6.79 18.40
N ARG A 126 -3.41 6.06 18.37
CA ARG A 126 -2.38 6.15 19.41
C ARG A 126 -1.68 7.50 19.37
N ASP A 127 -1.30 8.01 20.54
CA ASP A 127 -0.52 9.24 20.67
C ASP A 127 0.90 9.10 20.10
N LYS A 128 1.39 7.87 19.94
CA LYS A 128 2.72 7.56 19.39
C LYS A 128 2.67 6.51 18.29
N PRO A 129 3.60 6.56 17.31
CA PRO A 129 3.75 5.50 16.33
C PRO A 129 4.08 4.16 17.00
N GLU A 130 3.42 3.09 16.56
CA GLU A 130 3.66 1.72 17.07
C GLU A 130 5.13 1.28 16.90
N LEU A 131 5.81 1.76 15.86
CA LEU A 131 7.22 1.48 15.60
C LEU A 131 8.16 2.15 16.63
N GLU A 132 7.76 3.29 17.20
CA GLU A 132 8.51 3.95 18.28
C GLU A 132 8.31 3.20 19.61
N GLU A 133 7.09 2.70 19.87
CA GLU A 133 6.81 1.95 21.10
C GLU A 133 7.49 0.58 21.14
N LYS A 134 7.63 -0.07 19.98
CA LYS A 134 8.17 -1.44 19.86
C LYS A 134 9.66 -1.50 19.50
N GLY A 135 10.28 -0.36 19.18
CA GLY A 135 11.62 -0.23 18.60
C GLY A 135 12.68 0.25 19.56
#